data_AF-A0A2K3DKY9-F1
#
_entry.id   AF-A0A2K3DKY9-F1
#
_cell.length_a   1.000
_cell.length_b   1.000
_cell.length_c   1.000
_cell.angle_alpha   90.00
_cell.angle_beta   90.00
_cell.angle_gamma   90.00
#
_symmetry.space_group_name_H-M   'P 1'
#
loop_
_entity.id
_entity.type
_entity.pdbx_description
1 polymer ?
#
loop_
_entity_poly.entity_id
_entity_poly.type
_entity_poly.pdbx_seq_one_letter_code
_entity_poly.pdbx_strand_id
1 'polypeptide(L)'
;MLSASRQGAPAFAQRRTAPPALAGPVVVKHAAPSTGHAVRGRTCSLAATASASSASASDVAPERLRKVLEGLDALNSKDPRSVEVDGQQVPYELAYARWLTGWVLRLAADAGIEEPSEELRITARGQHVERWKVPRNSYPEGRTAYLQWREDLKKAHAATTTRLMAEAGYPEESCKRVEKLILKKALKKTEGQIVEDALCLVFLERQFAEFFPKLLEQAAAAGGDPAAAQAEADAKMVDILQKSWKKMGPLGRAAAGKLPLGEREAALVGRALAG
;
A
#
# COMPACT_ATOMS: atom_id res chain seq x y z
N MET A 1 -61.24 26.53 -25.50
CA MET A 1 -61.42 25.15 -25.03
C MET A 1 -60.05 24.53 -24.81
N LEU A 2 -59.83 24.03 -23.59
CA LEU A 2 -58.88 22.98 -23.18
C LEU A 2 -57.37 23.30 -23.35
N SER A 3 -56.63 23.50 -22.25
CA SER A 3 -56.01 22.47 -21.37
C SER A 3 -54.54 22.23 -21.81
N ALA A 4 -53.50 22.10 -20.99
CA ALA A 4 -53.40 21.84 -19.56
C ALA A 4 -52.05 22.34 -19.00
N SER A 5 -52.13 22.86 -17.78
CA SER A 5 -51.18 22.84 -16.66
C SER A 5 -50.06 21.79 -16.68
N ARG A 6 -48.89 22.15 -16.14
CA ARG A 6 -48.23 21.40 -15.05
C ARG A 6 -47.33 22.30 -14.20
N GLN A 7 -47.65 22.31 -12.92
CA GLN A 7 -47.00 22.99 -11.80
C GLN A 7 -45.67 22.31 -11.46
N GLY A 8 -44.66 23.10 -11.10
CA GLY A 8 -43.42 22.65 -10.48
C GLY A 8 -43.55 22.51 -8.97
N ALA A 9 -43.01 21.44 -8.42
CA ALA A 9 -42.82 21.20 -6.98
C ALA A 9 -41.40 20.64 -6.75
N PRO A 10 -40.83 20.81 -5.54
CA PRO A 10 -39.40 21.11 -5.37
C PRO A 10 -38.50 19.89 -5.16
N ALA A 11 -37.21 20.09 -5.46
CA ALA A 11 -36.15 19.11 -5.29
C ALA A 11 -35.83 18.84 -3.80
N PHE A 12 -35.89 17.57 -3.42
CA PHE A 12 -35.47 17.06 -2.12
C PHE A 12 -33.93 17.05 -2.03
N ALA A 13 -33.35 17.95 -1.24
CA ALA A 13 -31.93 17.94 -0.93
C ALA A 13 -31.62 16.89 0.15
N GLN A 14 -31.07 15.74 -0.26
CA GLN A 14 -30.49 14.78 0.69
C GLN A 14 -29.15 15.33 1.20
N ARG A 15 -29.10 15.63 2.50
CA ARG A 15 -27.85 15.95 3.21
C ARG A 15 -26.93 14.74 3.18
N ARG A 16 -25.88 14.79 2.37
CA ARG A 16 -24.75 13.86 2.47
C ARG A 16 -23.88 14.28 3.65
N THR A 17 -23.77 13.43 4.66
CA THR A 17 -22.83 13.59 5.77
C THR A 17 -21.40 13.47 5.22
N ALA A 18 -20.55 14.43 5.59
CA ALA A 18 -19.13 14.40 5.22
C ALA A 18 -18.43 13.25 5.95
N PRO A 19 -17.49 12.52 5.30
CA PRO A 19 -16.64 11.56 5.99
C PRO A 19 -15.71 12.27 7.00
N PRO A 20 -15.29 11.60 8.08
CA PRO A 20 -14.41 12.18 9.08
C PRO A 20 -13.06 12.61 8.47
N ALA A 21 -12.56 13.75 8.92
CA ALA A 21 -11.29 14.33 8.49
C ALA A 21 -10.13 13.37 8.80
N LEU A 22 -9.27 13.14 7.80
CA LEU A 22 -8.03 12.38 7.96
C LEU A 22 -7.04 13.20 8.80
N ALA A 23 -6.42 12.54 9.78
CA ALA A 23 -5.33 13.08 10.57
C ALA A 23 -4.20 13.59 9.66
N GLY A 24 -3.59 14.70 10.06
CA GLY A 24 -2.53 15.40 9.34
C GLY A 24 -1.24 14.59 9.15
N PRO A 25 -0.23 15.19 8.51
CA PRO A 25 0.99 14.48 8.10
C PRO A 25 1.70 13.86 9.31
N VAL A 26 1.93 12.55 9.19
CA VAL A 26 2.70 11.74 10.14
C VAL A 26 4.18 12.02 9.94
N VAL A 27 4.88 12.41 11.01
CA VAL A 27 6.33 12.60 11.02
C VAL A 27 7.00 11.27 11.39
N VAL A 28 7.79 10.66 10.49
CA VAL A 28 8.56 9.44 10.81
C VAL A 28 9.83 9.82 11.55
N LYS A 29 9.82 9.68 12.88
CA LYS A 29 11.05 9.73 13.69
C LYS A 29 11.66 8.33 13.77
N HIS A 30 12.89 8.18 13.32
CA HIS A 30 13.66 6.94 13.47
C HIS A 30 14.27 6.90 14.88
N ALA A 31 13.87 5.93 15.71
CA ALA A 31 14.49 5.66 16.99
C ALA A 31 15.42 4.44 16.90
N ALA A 32 16.61 4.53 17.50
CA ALA A 32 17.57 3.44 17.60
C ALA A 32 17.15 2.38 18.66
N PRO A 33 17.54 1.11 18.50
CA PRO A 33 17.10 0.04 19.39
C PRO A 33 17.78 0.10 20.76
N SER A 34 16.99 -0.07 21.83
CA SER A 34 17.48 -0.30 23.19
C SER A 34 17.51 -1.80 23.51
N THR A 35 18.55 -2.21 24.22
CA THR A 35 18.86 -3.59 24.60
C THR A 35 17.98 -4.08 25.75
N GLY A 36 17.53 -5.33 25.63
CA GLY A 36 16.54 -5.94 26.52
C GLY A 36 17.06 -6.43 27.87
N HIS A 37 16.11 -6.91 28.69
CA HIS A 37 16.34 -7.85 29.79
C HIS A 37 15.21 -8.89 29.80
N ALA A 38 15.60 -10.15 29.91
CA ALA A 38 14.74 -11.32 29.95
C ALA A 38 14.33 -11.66 31.39
N VAL A 39 13.09 -12.14 31.57
CA VAL A 39 12.68 -12.89 32.77
C VAL A 39 11.87 -14.12 32.35
N ARG A 40 12.32 -15.28 32.84
CA ARG A 40 11.71 -16.61 32.71
C ARG A 40 10.49 -16.76 33.62
N GLY A 41 9.52 -17.58 33.23
CA GLY A 41 8.50 -18.04 34.18
C GLY A 41 7.45 -19.01 33.63
N ARG A 42 7.70 -20.31 33.87
CA ARG A 42 6.78 -21.40 34.21
C ARG A 42 5.69 -21.87 33.22
N THR A 43 5.77 -23.18 33.01
CA THR A 43 4.80 -24.12 32.44
C THR A 43 3.53 -24.22 33.28
N CYS A 44 2.36 -24.33 32.64
CA CYS A 44 1.25 -25.10 33.18
C CYS A 44 0.45 -25.72 32.03
N SER A 45 0.33 -27.04 32.10
CA SER A 45 -0.50 -27.90 31.26
C SER A 45 -1.98 -27.70 31.57
N LEU A 46 -2.84 -27.75 30.56
CA LEU A 46 -4.21 -28.28 30.67
C LEU A 46 -4.74 -28.65 29.29
N ALA A 47 -5.11 -29.91 29.16
CA ALA A 47 -5.81 -30.48 28.02
C ALA A 47 -7.21 -29.87 27.89
N ALA A 48 -7.56 -29.45 26.67
CA ALA A 48 -8.92 -29.10 26.30
C ALA A 48 -9.33 -29.97 25.11
N THR A 49 -10.36 -30.79 25.34
CA THR A 49 -11.05 -31.61 24.34
C THR A 49 -11.74 -30.69 23.32
N ALA A 50 -11.23 -30.65 22.09
CA ALA A 50 -11.88 -29.96 20.99
C ALA A 50 -12.87 -30.89 20.29
N SER A 51 -14.17 -30.63 20.49
CA SER A 51 -15.23 -31.19 19.67
C SER A 51 -15.18 -30.49 18.31
N ALA A 52 -14.86 -31.25 17.25
CA ALA A 52 -14.76 -30.71 15.90
C ALA A 52 -16.16 -30.34 15.39
N SER A 53 -16.46 -29.04 15.40
CA SER A 53 -17.63 -28.48 14.72
C SER A 53 -17.34 -28.43 13.22
N SER A 54 -18.18 -29.04 12.39
CA SER A 54 -18.04 -28.99 10.93
C SER A 54 -18.36 -27.56 10.43
N ALA A 55 -17.33 -26.77 10.14
CA ALA A 55 -17.49 -25.46 9.52
C ALA A 55 -18.14 -25.60 8.14
N SER A 56 -19.14 -24.78 7.85
CA SER A 56 -19.78 -24.74 6.53
C SER A 56 -18.82 -24.13 5.49
N ALA A 57 -19.00 -24.42 4.20
CA ALA A 57 -18.14 -23.85 3.13
C ALA A 57 -18.11 -22.31 3.14
N SER A 58 -19.18 -21.66 3.60
CA SER A 58 -19.24 -20.21 3.79
C SER A 58 -18.49 -19.71 5.04
N ASP A 59 -18.29 -20.54 6.06
CA ASP A 59 -17.47 -20.19 7.23
C ASP A 59 -15.97 -20.42 6.95
N VAL A 60 -15.65 -21.39 6.09
CA VAL A 60 -14.28 -21.74 5.71
C VAL A 60 -13.62 -20.64 4.88
N ALA A 61 -14.37 -19.96 3.99
CA ALA A 61 -13.84 -18.91 3.12
C ALA A 61 -13.36 -17.64 3.88
N PRO A 62 -14.14 -17.05 4.80
CA PRO A 62 -13.68 -16.00 5.69
C PRO A 62 -12.50 -16.43 6.57
N GLU A 63 -12.48 -17.69 7.02
CA GLU A 63 -11.45 -18.21 7.91
C GLU A 63 -10.10 -18.41 7.20
N ARG A 64 -10.08 -18.97 5.98
CA ARG A 64 -8.83 -19.07 5.19
C ARG A 64 -8.25 -17.69 4.89
N LEU A 65 -9.11 -16.71 4.55
CA LEU A 65 -8.66 -15.36 4.26
C LEU A 65 -8.03 -14.74 5.51
N ARG A 66 -8.71 -14.84 6.65
CA ARG A 66 -8.21 -14.35 7.93
C ARG A 66 -6.84 -14.94 8.26
N LYS A 67 -6.67 -16.26 8.12
CA LYS A 67 -5.38 -16.96 8.34
C LYS A 67 -4.26 -16.39 7.47
N VAL A 68 -4.49 -16.18 6.17
CA VAL A 68 -3.47 -15.62 5.27
C VAL A 68 -3.11 -14.19 5.66
N LEU A 69 -4.10 -13.34 5.93
CA LEU A 69 -3.85 -11.93 6.29
C LEU A 69 -3.11 -11.82 7.63
N GLU A 70 -3.47 -12.63 8.63
CA GLU A 70 -2.76 -12.70 9.92
C GLU A 70 -1.34 -13.23 9.76
N GLY A 71 -1.12 -14.24 8.90
CA GLY A 71 0.22 -14.74 8.58
C GLY A 71 1.10 -13.66 7.96
N LEU A 72 0.59 -12.91 6.99
CA LEU A 72 1.30 -11.78 6.37
C LEU A 72 1.60 -10.67 7.38
N ASP A 73 0.62 -10.29 8.21
CA ASP A 73 0.80 -9.29 9.27
C ASP A 73 1.85 -9.76 10.28
N ALA A 74 1.85 -11.03 10.68
CA ALA A 74 2.83 -11.58 11.62
C ALA A 74 4.26 -11.56 11.07
N LEU A 75 4.45 -11.79 9.76
CA LEU A 75 5.75 -11.67 9.11
C LEU A 75 6.22 -10.21 9.05
N ASN A 76 5.33 -9.29 8.67
CA ASN A 76 5.65 -7.87 8.59
C ASN A 76 5.82 -7.20 9.95
N SER A 77 5.22 -7.74 11.00
CA SER A 77 5.41 -7.28 12.39
C SER A 77 6.84 -7.46 12.91
N LYS A 78 7.66 -8.23 12.20
CA LYS A 78 9.08 -8.44 12.52
C LYS A 78 10.00 -7.39 11.91
N ASP A 79 9.48 -6.44 11.14
CA ASP A 79 10.29 -5.32 10.63
C ASP A 79 10.85 -4.52 11.83
N PRO A 80 12.18 -4.38 11.96
CA PRO A 80 12.78 -3.64 13.07
C PRO A 80 12.55 -2.13 12.97
N ARG A 81 12.14 -1.62 11.79
CA ARG A 81 11.81 -0.21 11.59
C ARG A 81 10.36 0.03 11.98
N SER A 82 10.06 1.21 12.50
CA SER A 82 8.71 1.61 12.87
C SER A 82 8.32 2.97 12.27
N VAL A 83 7.02 3.21 12.22
CA VAL A 83 6.39 4.47 11.87
C VAL A 83 5.24 4.73 12.82
N GLU A 84 5.02 6.00 13.16
CA GLU A 84 3.87 6.40 13.96
C GLU A 84 2.58 6.32 13.12
N VAL A 85 1.55 5.66 13.64
CA VAL A 85 0.21 5.63 13.04
C VAL A 85 -0.78 5.88 14.16
N ASP A 86 -1.55 6.97 14.06
CA ASP A 86 -2.53 7.38 15.08
C ASP A 86 -1.93 7.43 16.51
N GLY A 87 -0.71 7.96 16.62
CA GLY A 87 0.01 8.08 17.89
C GLY A 87 0.66 6.79 18.41
N GLN A 88 0.64 5.69 17.64
CA GLN A 88 1.24 4.41 18.00
C GLN A 88 2.42 4.06 17.09
N GLN A 89 3.50 3.53 17.67
CA GLN A 89 4.60 3.00 16.86
C GLN A 89 4.25 1.62 16.30
N VAL A 90 4.23 1.53 14.97
CA VAL A 90 3.87 0.30 14.22
C VAL A 90 5.06 -0.11 13.34
N PRO A 91 5.41 -1.41 13.26
CA PRO A 91 6.42 -1.88 12.31
C PRO A 91 6.15 -1.41 10.88
N TYR A 92 7.17 -0.91 10.18
CA TYR A 92 6.99 -0.15 8.94
C TYR A 92 6.31 -0.98 7.84
N GLU A 93 6.81 -2.19 7.53
CA GLU A 93 6.15 -3.01 6.51
C GLU A 93 4.73 -3.46 6.93
N LEU A 94 4.40 -3.52 8.23
CA LEU A 94 3.03 -3.80 8.70
C LEU A 94 2.11 -2.61 8.41
N ALA A 95 2.56 -1.40 8.76
CA ALA A 95 1.83 -0.17 8.46
C ALA A 95 1.62 -0.01 6.95
N TYR A 96 2.66 -0.25 6.16
CA TYR A 96 2.61 -0.22 4.70
C TYR A 96 1.55 -1.17 4.13
N ALA A 97 1.55 -2.43 4.57
CA ALA A 97 0.56 -3.42 4.16
C ALA A 97 -0.89 -2.97 4.44
N ARG A 98 -1.10 -2.33 5.59
CA ARG A 98 -2.41 -1.79 6.00
C ARG A 98 -2.83 -0.58 5.17
N TRP A 99 -1.92 0.36 4.90
CA TRP A 99 -2.19 1.50 4.02
C TRP A 99 -2.54 1.05 2.60
N LEU A 100 -1.75 0.12 2.05
CA LEU A 100 -2.00 -0.41 0.71
C LEU A 100 -3.35 -1.12 0.64
N THR A 101 -3.68 -1.94 1.65
CA THR A 101 -5.01 -2.57 1.75
C THR A 101 -6.11 -1.51 1.79
N GLY A 102 -5.96 -0.46 2.59
CA GLY A 102 -6.94 0.62 2.69
C GLY A 102 -7.20 1.33 1.36
N TRP A 103 -6.15 1.60 0.58
CA TRP A 103 -6.29 2.18 -0.76
C TRP A 103 -6.95 1.24 -1.76
N VAL A 104 -6.57 -0.05 -1.75
CA VAL A 104 -7.19 -1.06 -2.63
C VAL A 104 -8.68 -1.17 -2.36
N LEU A 105 -9.11 -1.20 -1.09
CA LEU A 105 -10.53 -1.29 -0.74
C LEU A 105 -11.31 -0.03 -1.18
N ARG A 106 -10.74 1.17 -0.98
CA ARG A 106 -11.36 2.42 -1.45
C ARG A 106 -11.51 2.45 -2.96
N LEU A 107 -10.46 2.13 -3.69
CA LEU A 107 -10.48 2.12 -5.16
C LEU A 107 -11.40 1.04 -5.73
N ALA A 108 -11.50 -0.11 -5.06
CA ALA A 108 -12.45 -1.15 -5.45
C ALA A 108 -13.91 -0.67 -5.28
N ALA A 109 -14.22 -0.01 -4.17
CA ALA A 109 -15.54 0.59 -3.95
C ALA A 109 -15.85 1.69 -5.00
N ASP A 110 -14.88 2.57 -5.30
CA ASP A 110 -15.02 3.59 -6.35
C ASP A 110 -15.19 2.97 -7.76
N ALA A 111 -14.72 1.74 -7.96
CA ALA A 111 -14.93 0.95 -9.18
C ALA A 111 -16.26 0.18 -9.19
N GLY A 112 -17.11 0.32 -8.17
CA GLY A 112 -18.37 -0.40 -8.04
C GLY A 112 -18.24 -1.86 -7.60
N ILE A 113 -17.10 -2.24 -7.00
CA ILE A 113 -16.86 -3.59 -6.47
C ILE A 113 -17.24 -3.59 -4.98
N GLU A 114 -18.44 -4.07 -4.67
CA GLU A 114 -18.95 -4.14 -3.28
C GLU A 114 -18.15 -5.13 -2.43
N GLU A 115 -17.79 -6.28 -3.01
CA GLU A 115 -17.01 -7.32 -2.35
C GLU A 115 -15.73 -7.64 -3.15
N PRO A 116 -14.60 -7.01 -2.79
CA PRO A 116 -13.32 -7.29 -3.43
C PRO A 116 -12.92 -8.75 -3.22
N SER A 117 -12.42 -9.40 -4.27
CA SER A 117 -12.00 -10.80 -4.20
C SER A 117 -10.94 -11.04 -3.11
N GLU A 118 -10.95 -12.24 -2.55
CA GLU A 118 -9.96 -12.65 -1.54
C GLU A 118 -8.53 -12.47 -2.07
N GLU A 119 -8.28 -12.82 -3.34
CA GLU A 119 -6.97 -12.69 -3.96
C GLU A 119 -6.53 -11.23 -4.10
N LEU A 120 -7.45 -10.28 -4.39
CA LEU A 120 -7.12 -8.86 -4.42
C LEU A 120 -6.71 -8.36 -3.03
N ARG A 121 -7.46 -8.77 -1.99
CA ARG A 121 -7.17 -8.41 -0.59
C ARG A 121 -5.82 -9.00 -0.13
N ILE A 122 -5.55 -10.26 -0.47
CA ILE A 122 -4.28 -10.93 -0.18
C ILE A 122 -3.13 -10.28 -0.95
N THR A 123 -3.32 -9.95 -2.23
CA THR A 123 -2.32 -9.24 -3.04
C THR A 123 -1.95 -7.92 -2.38
N ALA A 124 -2.93 -7.10 -2.00
CA ALA A 124 -2.69 -5.82 -1.34
C ALA A 124 -1.90 -6.00 -0.04
N ARG A 125 -2.22 -7.05 0.73
CA ARG A 125 -1.56 -7.33 1.99
C ARG A 125 -0.15 -7.90 1.82
N GLY A 126 0.10 -8.65 0.75
CA GLY A 126 1.36 -9.36 0.47
C GLY A 126 2.34 -8.64 -0.45
N GLN A 127 1.95 -7.53 -1.09
CA GLN A 127 2.71 -6.87 -2.17
C GLN A 127 4.18 -6.54 -1.81
N HIS A 128 4.49 -6.28 -0.53
CA HIS A 128 5.84 -6.02 0.00
C HIS A 128 6.18 -6.86 1.26
N VAL A 129 5.59 -8.05 1.40
CA VAL A 129 5.81 -8.89 2.60
C VAL A 129 7.30 -9.20 2.84
N GLU A 130 7.77 -8.95 4.06
CA GLU A 130 9.18 -9.13 4.48
C GLU A 130 10.23 -8.37 3.65
N ARG A 131 9.83 -7.30 2.95
CA ARG A 131 10.76 -6.48 2.14
C ARG A 131 11.97 -5.97 2.90
N TRP A 132 11.82 -5.71 4.20
CA TRP A 132 12.90 -5.26 5.09
C TRP A 132 14.08 -6.24 5.15
N LYS A 133 13.88 -7.53 4.85
CA LYS A 133 14.96 -8.54 4.84
C LYS A 133 15.97 -8.38 3.70
N VAL A 134 15.59 -7.71 2.61
CA VAL A 134 16.43 -7.52 1.42
C VAL A 134 16.56 -6.01 1.13
N PRO A 135 17.34 -5.27 1.94
CA PRO A 135 17.47 -3.82 1.80
C PRO A 135 18.16 -3.45 0.49
N ARG A 136 17.87 -2.25 -0.05
CA ARG A 136 18.44 -1.80 -1.33
C ARG A 136 19.97 -1.84 -1.37
N ASN A 137 20.64 -1.56 -0.26
CA ASN A 137 22.10 -1.53 -0.17
C ASN A 137 22.74 -2.93 -0.16
N SER A 138 21.96 -4.03 -0.17
CA SER A 138 22.49 -5.38 -0.36
C SER A 138 22.81 -5.70 -1.83
N TYR A 139 22.52 -4.79 -2.76
CA TYR A 139 22.83 -4.90 -4.19
C TYR A 139 23.74 -3.74 -4.60
N PRO A 140 24.62 -3.90 -5.61
CA PRO A 140 25.44 -2.82 -6.14
C PRO A 140 24.65 -1.59 -6.56
N GLU A 141 25.34 -0.46 -6.69
CA GLU A 141 24.74 0.76 -7.25
C GLU A 141 24.41 0.63 -8.75
N GLY A 142 23.71 1.61 -9.28
CA GLY A 142 23.36 1.66 -10.70
C GLY A 142 22.02 1.00 -11.05
N ARG A 143 21.57 1.29 -12.28
CA ARG A 143 20.23 0.96 -12.77
C ARG A 143 20.01 -0.55 -12.88
N THR A 144 20.99 -1.30 -13.40
CA THR A 144 20.86 -2.75 -13.62
C THR A 144 20.67 -3.50 -12.31
N ALA A 145 21.54 -3.24 -11.32
CA ALA A 145 21.44 -3.85 -9.99
C ALA A 145 20.14 -3.45 -9.26
N TYR A 146 19.68 -2.21 -9.43
CA TYR A 146 18.38 -1.78 -8.91
C TYR A 146 17.20 -2.55 -9.53
N LEU A 147 17.22 -2.79 -10.84
CA LEU A 147 16.16 -3.55 -11.52
C LEU A 147 16.18 -5.02 -11.08
N GLN A 148 17.36 -5.61 -10.91
CA GLN A 148 17.52 -6.96 -10.39
C GLN A 148 16.94 -7.08 -8.97
N TRP A 149 17.34 -6.19 -8.06
CA TRP A 149 16.80 -6.14 -6.70
C TRP A 149 15.27 -6.07 -6.67
N ARG A 150 14.67 -5.23 -7.52
CA ARG A 150 13.21 -5.12 -7.61
C ARG A 150 12.54 -6.39 -8.12
N GLU A 151 13.19 -7.10 -9.03
CA GLU A 151 12.66 -8.36 -9.56
C GLU A 151 12.73 -9.47 -8.51
N ASP A 152 13.86 -9.57 -7.81
CA ASP A 152 14.05 -10.56 -6.73
C ASP A 152 13.06 -10.32 -5.58
N LEU A 153 12.85 -9.05 -5.18
CA LEU A 153 11.84 -8.69 -4.19
C LEU A 153 10.45 -9.19 -4.57
N LYS A 154 9.96 -8.88 -5.78
CA LYS A 154 8.61 -9.30 -6.20
C LYS A 154 8.47 -10.82 -6.22
N LYS A 155 9.50 -11.56 -6.65
CA LYS A 155 9.51 -13.02 -6.62
C LYS A 155 9.42 -13.55 -5.19
N ALA A 156 10.21 -13.00 -4.27
CA ALA A 156 10.18 -13.39 -2.86
C ALA A 156 8.81 -13.09 -2.20
N HIS A 157 8.23 -11.92 -2.49
CA HIS A 157 6.91 -11.54 -2.00
C HIS A 157 5.81 -12.48 -2.52
N ALA A 158 5.84 -12.78 -3.82
CA ALA A 158 4.90 -13.70 -4.44
C ALA A 158 5.01 -15.09 -3.83
N ALA A 159 6.22 -15.65 -3.75
CA ALA A 159 6.47 -16.97 -3.17
C ALA A 159 6.02 -17.07 -1.70
N THR A 160 6.31 -16.04 -0.90
CA THR A 160 5.90 -15.99 0.53
C THR A 160 4.38 -15.96 0.65
N THR A 161 3.72 -15.12 -0.15
CA THR A 161 2.27 -14.94 -0.12
C THR A 161 1.55 -16.21 -0.58
N THR A 162 1.96 -16.80 -1.71
CA THR A 162 1.33 -18.01 -2.24
C THR A 162 1.58 -19.24 -1.39
N ARG A 163 2.72 -19.33 -0.70
CA ARG A 163 2.96 -20.37 0.32
C ARG A 163 1.93 -20.29 1.44
N LEU A 164 1.70 -19.11 2.02
CA LEU A 164 0.69 -18.91 3.07
C LEU A 164 -0.73 -19.23 2.56
N MET A 165 -1.04 -18.88 1.32
CA MET A 165 -2.31 -19.24 0.68
C MET A 165 -2.47 -20.76 0.56
N ALA A 166 -1.45 -21.48 0.07
CA ALA A 166 -1.48 -22.93 -0.04
C ALA A 166 -1.65 -23.61 1.33
N GLU A 167 -0.94 -23.13 2.36
CA GLU A 167 -1.08 -23.60 3.75
C GLU A 167 -2.50 -23.35 4.32
N ALA A 168 -3.16 -22.28 3.88
CA ALA A 168 -4.55 -21.97 4.24
C ALA A 168 -5.60 -22.71 3.38
N GLY A 169 -5.18 -23.53 2.41
CA GLY A 169 -6.06 -24.35 1.58
C GLY A 169 -6.63 -23.65 0.34
N TYR A 170 -6.01 -22.58 -0.15
CA TYR A 170 -6.40 -21.98 -1.44
C TYR A 170 -6.05 -22.90 -2.61
N PRO A 171 -6.90 -22.96 -3.66
CA PRO A 171 -6.58 -23.72 -4.86
C PRO A 171 -5.43 -23.06 -5.64
N GLU A 172 -4.70 -23.87 -6.41
CA GLU A 172 -3.53 -23.44 -7.18
C GLU A 172 -3.83 -22.26 -8.11
N GLU A 173 -5.03 -22.21 -8.70
CA GLU A 173 -5.44 -21.13 -9.58
C GLU A 173 -5.56 -19.77 -8.86
N SER A 174 -6.04 -19.75 -7.61
CA SER A 174 -6.03 -18.55 -6.77
C SER A 174 -4.60 -18.10 -6.45
N CYS A 175 -3.71 -19.04 -6.12
CA CYS A 175 -2.30 -18.76 -5.87
C CYS A 175 -1.60 -18.16 -7.11
N LYS A 176 -1.81 -18.75 -8.30
CA LYS A 176 -1.28 -18.24 -9.57
C LYS A 176 -1.80 -16.83 -9.89
N ARG A 177 -3.05 -16.54 -9.55
CA ARG A 177 -3.64 -15.21 -9.74
C ARG A 177 -2.95 -14.16 -8.86
N VAL A 178 -2.77 -14.44 -7.57
CA VAL A 178 -2.04 -13.55 -6.64
C VAL A 178 -0.59 -13.37 -7.06
N GLU A 179 0.09 -14.45 -7.44
CA GLU A 179 1.46 -14.37 -7.96
C GLU A 179 1.55 -13.40 -9.15
N LYS A 180 0.67 -13.54 -10.15
CA LYS A 180 0.65 -12.66 -11.33
C LYS A 180 0.43 -11.19 -10.95
N LEU A 181 -0.41 -10.92 -9.96
CA LEU A 181 -0.65 -9.55 -9.48
C LEU A 181 0.59 -8.99 -8.78
N ILE A 182 1.19 -9.72 -7.84
CA ILE A 182 2.40 -9.27 -7.11
C ILE A 182 3.58 -9.06 -8.06
N LEU A 183 3.76 -9.97 -9.02
CA LEU A 183 4.78 -9.86 -10.08
C LEU A 183 4.47 -8.74 -11.09
N LYS A 184 3.32 -8.09 -11.01
CA LYS A 184 2.87 -7.02 -11.91
C LYS A 184 2.74 -7.48 -13.37
N LYS A 185 2.31 -8.73 -13.59
CA LYS A 185 2.08 -9.32 -14.92
C LYS A 185 0.65 -9.14 -15.44
N ALA A 186 -0.24 -8.51 -14.64
CA ALA A 186 -1.66 -8.34 -14.97
C ALA A 186 -2.18 -6.90 -14.80
N LEU A 187 -1.30 -5.88 -14.89
CA LEU A 187 -1.61 -4.49 -14.52
C LEU A 187 -2.75 -3.83 -15.33
N LYS A 188 -2.99 -4.26 -16.57
CA LYS A 188 -4.04 -3.66 -17.43
C LYS A 188 -5.45 -4.19 -17.16
N LYS A 189 -5.62 -5.14 -16.23
CA LYS A 189 -6.93 -5.64 -15.78
C LYS A 189 -7.41 -4.83 -14.60
N THR A 190 -8.73 -4.79 -14.35
CA THR A 190 -9.36 -3.98 -13.28
C THR A 190 -8.61 -4.05 -11.95
N GLU A 191 -8.41 -5.25 -11.41
CA GLU A 191 -7.68 -5.42 -10.15
C GLU A 191 -6.20 -5.09 -10.22
N GLY A 192 -5.53 -5.42 -11.33
CA GLY A 192 -4.14 -5.05 -11.53
C GLY A 192 -3.94 -3.54 -11.54
N GLN A 193 -4.89 -2.82 -12.13
CA GLN A 193 -4.89 -1.35 -12.14
C GLN A 193 -5.21 -0.79 -10.75
N ILE A 194 -6.16 -1.38 -10.01
CA ILE A 194 -6.45 -0.99 -8.62
C ILE A 194 -5.20 -1.12 -7.75
N VAL A 195 -4.44 -2.21 -7.87
CA VAL A 195 -3.19 -2.42 -7.12
C VAL A 195 -2.11 -1.40 -7.53
N GLU A 196 -1.95 -1.14 -8.84
CA GLU A 196 -0.97 -0.15 -9.30
C GLU A 196 -1.32 1.28 -8.84
N ASP A 197 -2.60 1.65 -8.91
CA ASP A 197 -3.12 2.93 -8.42
C ASP A 197 -2.87 3.06 -6.92
N ALA A 198 -3.23 2.04 -6.14
CA ALA A 198 -3.03 2.02 -4.70
C ALA A 198 -1.55 2.15 -4.30
N LEU A 199 -0.65 1.48 -5.03
CA LEU A 199 0.81 1.62 -4.82
C LEU A 199 1.31 3.04 -5.07
N CYS A 200 0.80 3.70 -6.11
CA CYS A 200 1.15 5.09 -6.40
C CYS A 200 0.58 6.04 -5.32
N LEU A 201 -0.65 5.79 -4.85
CA LEU A 201 -1.27 6.58 -3.80
C LEU A 201 -0.56 6.46 -2.45
N VAL A 202 -0.14 5.25 -2.05
CA VAL A 202 0.69 5.08 -0.85
C VAL A 202 2.01 5.83 -0.97
N PHE A 203 2.65 5.80 -2.14
CA PHE A 203 3.87 6.59 -2.36
C PHE A 203 3.61 8.09 -2.18
N LEU A 204 2.58 8.64 -2.84
CA LEU A 204 2.23 10.06 -2.77
C LEU A 204 1.85 10.50 -1.35
N GLU A 205 1.06 9.69 -0.64
CA GLU A 205 0.54 10.03 0.69
C GLU A 205 1.57 9.85 1.80
N ARG A 206 2.41 8.80 1.73
CA ARG A 206 3.22 8.35 2.87
C ARG A 206 4.72 8.46 2.69
N GLN A 207 5.21 8.56 1.46
CA GLN A 207 6.64 8.45 1.16
C GLN A 207 7.19 9.67 0.43
N PHE A 208 6.36 10.40 -0.29
CA PHE A 208 6.78 11.49 -1.16
C PHE A 208 7.57 12.58 -0.40
N ALA A 209 7.02 13.10 0.70
CA ALA A 209 7.66 14.14 1.50
C ALA A 209 9.05 13.73 2.02
N GLU A 210 9.24 12.46 2.38
CA GLU A 210 10.51 11.92 2.88
C GLU A 210 11.49 11.51 1.78
N PHE A 211 10.98 11.35 0.56
CA PHE A 211 11.78 10.93 -0.56
C PHE A 211 12.57 12.10 -1.17
N PHE A 212 12.00 13.31 -1.14
CA PHE A 212 12.65 14.50 -1.69
C PHE A 212 14.01 14.83 -1.03
N PRO A 213 14.14 14.87 0.32
CA PRO A 213 15.43 15.13 0.98
C PRO A 213 16.55 14.18 0.53
N LYS A 214 16.22 12.92 0.25
CA LYS A 214 17.20 11.92 -0.24
C LYS A 214 17.68 12.23 -1.65
N LEU A 215 16.80 12.75 -2.52
CA LEU A 215 17.20 13.20 -3.86
C LEU A 215 18.11 14.43 -3.77
N LEU A 216 17.78 15.36 -2.87
CA LEU A 216 18.58 16.55 -2.65
C LEU A 216 19.98 16.22 -2.11
N GLU A 217 20.08 15.32 -1.14
CA GLU A 217 21.36 14.84 -0.61
C GLU A 217 22.21 14.19 -1.70
N GLN A 218 21.60 13.35 -2.55
CA GLN A 218 22.29 12.73 -3.68
C GLN A 218 22.80 13.75 -4.70
N ALA A 219 21.99 14.75 -5.03
CA ALA A 219 22.38 15.81 -5.96
C ALA A 219 23.51 16.68 -5.38
N ALA A 220 23.43 17.00 -4.07
CA ALA A 220 24.45 17.77 -3.38
C ALA A 220 25.80 17.02 -3.29
N ALA A 221 25.77 15.68 -3.16
CA ALA A 221 26.97 14.85 -3.10
C ALA A 221 27.80 14.87 -4.40
N ALA A 222 27.20 15.24 -5.55
CA ALA A 222 27.92 15.40 -6.82
C ALA A 222 28.80 16.66 -6.88
N GLY A 223 28.68 17.55 -5.87
CA GLY A 223 29.35 18.85 -5.84
C GLY A 223 28.65 19.91 -6.69
N GLY A 224 28.81 21.18 -6.34
CA GLY A 224 28.20 22.31 -7.06
C GLY A 224 27.51 23.31 -6.11
N ASP A 225 26.93 24.36 -6.70
CA ASP A 225 26.14 25.34 -5.96
C ASP A 225 24.79 24.75 -5.50
N PRO A 226 24.31 25.05 -4.28
CA PRO A 226 23.02 24.56 -3.76
C PRO A 226 21.82 24.74 -4.70
N ALA A 227 21.78 25.79 -5.52
CA ALA A 227 20.68 25.99 -6.46
C ALA A 227 20.67 24.92 -7.58
N ALA A 228 21.85 24.49 -8.04
CA ALA A 228 21.97 23.44 -9.04
C ALA A 228 21.53 22.08 -8.48
N ALA A 229 21.95 21.74 -7.25
CA ALA A 229 21.52 20.52 -6.58
C ALA A 229 20.00 20.48 -6.37
N GLN A 230 19.39 21.61 -5.98
CA GLN A 230 17.94 21.75 -5.87
C GLN A 230 17.24 21.52 -7.21
N ALA A 231 17.72 22.15 -8.30
CA ALA A 231 17.14 22.00 -9.62
C ALA A 231 17.21 20.54 -10.14
N GLU A 232 18.32 19.85 -9.88
CA GLU A 232 18.48 18.44 -10.23
C GLU A 232 17.51 17.55 -9.44
N ALA A 233 17.43 17.73 -8.12
CA ALA A 233 16.51 16.98 -7.26
C ALA A 233 15.04 17.18 -7.67
N ASP A 234 14.66 18.43 -7.98
CA ASP A 234 13.35 18.79 -8.52
C ASP A 234 13.07 18.07 -9.84
N ALA A 235 14.00 18.13 -10.80
CA ALA A 235 13.83 17.49 -12.11
C ALA A 235 13.66 15.98 -11.99
N LYS A 236 14.47 15.34 -11.13
CA LYS A 236 14.40 13.91 -10.84
C LYS A 236 13.07 13.54 -10.15
N MET A 237 12.59 14.38 -9.24
CA MET A 237 11.29 14.16 -8.61
C MET A 237 10.13 14.31 -9.61
N VAL A 238 10.17 15.33 -10.47
CA VAL A 238 9.16 15.54 -11.53
C VAL A 238 9.12 14.33 -12.47
N ASP A 239 10.27 13.79 -12.90
CA ASP A 239 10.34 12.58 -13.72
C ASP A 239 9.69 11.36 -13.01
N ILE A 240 9.92 11.21 -11.70
CA ILE A 240 9.29 10.14 -10.91
C ILE A 240 7.79 10.32 -10.83
N LEU A 241 7.30 11.55 -10.60
CA LEU A 241 5.87 11.87 -10.54
C LEU A 241 5.20 11.62 -11.89
N GLN A 242 5.80 12.05 -13.00
CA GLN A 242 5.31 11.76 -14.35
C GLN A 242 5.24 10.25 -14.62
N LYS A 243 6.27 9.49 -14.23
CA LYS A 243 6.28 8.02 -14.35
C LYS A 243 5.23 7.35 -13.47
N SER A 244 4.93 7.88 -12.29
CA SER A 244 3.84 7.38 -11.45
C SER A 244 2.49 7.71 -12.07
N TRP A 245 2.27 8.94 -12.52
CA TRP A 245 1.02 9.37 -13.17
C TRP A 245 0.67 8.56 -14.42
N LYS A 246 1.68 8.23 -15.25
CA LYS A 246 1.53 7.39 -16.45
C LYS A 246 1.03 5.98 -16.15
N LYS A 247 1.30 5.45 -14.95
CA LYS A 247 0.84 4.11 -14.53
C LYS A 247 -0.56 4.13 -13.93
N MET A 248 -0.99 5.27 -13.40
CA MET A 248 -2.27 5.39 -12.73
C MET A 248 -3.43 5.44 -13.72
N GLY A 249 -4.53 4.77 -13.38
CA GLY A 249 -5.82 4.85 -14.06
C GLY A 249 -6.63 6.08 -13.62
N PRO A 250 -7.83 6.28 -14.20
CA PRO A 250 -8.69 7.42 -13.88
C PRO A 250 -9.04 7.52 -12.39
N LEU A 251 -9.36 6.40 -11.74
CA LEU A 251 -9.71 6.36 -10.31
C LEU A 251 -8.51 6.76 -9.44
N GLY A 252 -7.34 6.17 -9.68
CA GLY A 252 -6.12 6.55 -8.98
C GLY A 252 -5.77 8.03 -9.14
N ARG A 253 -5.86 8.58 -10.35
CA ARG A 253 -5.60 10.01 -10.61
C ARG A 253 -6.60 10.92 -9.89
N ALA A 254 -7.89 10.56 -9.91
CA ALA A 254 -8.92 11.29 -9.18
C ALA A 254 -8.70 11.25 -7.65
N ALA A 255 -8.23 10.12 -7.11
CA ALA A 255 -7.85 10.00 -5.70
C ALA A 255 -6.60 10.80 -5.37
N ALA A 256 -5.58 10.80 -6.24
CA ALA A 256 -4.35 11.56 -6.06
C ALA A 256 -4.61 13.06 -5.96
N GLY A 257 -5.54 13.59 -6.77
CA GLY A 257 -5.94 15.00 -6.73
C GLY A 257 -6.66 15.44 -5.43
N LYS A 258 -7.01 14.50 -4.55
CA LYS A 258 -7.65 14.76 -3.25
C LYS A 258 -6.68 14.62 -2.08
N LEU A 259 -5.42 14.24 -2.31
CA LEU A 259 -4.46 14.05 -1.25
C LEU A 259 -4.06 15.40 -0.61
N PRO A 260 -3.97 15.48 0.73
CA PRO A 260 -3.49 16.67 1.41
C PRO A 260 -1.97 16.77 1.26
N LEU A 261 -1.50 17.35 0.17
CA LEU A 261 -0.09 17.57 -0.11
C LEU A 261 0.40 18.88 0.53
N GLY A 262 1.65 18.90 1.00
CA GLY A 262 2.33 20.13 1.39
C GLY A 262 2.60 21.04 0.19
N GLU A 263 2.99 22.29 0.45
CA GLU A 263 3.18 23.31 -0.59
C GLU A 263 4.23 22.89 -1.64
N ARG A 264 5.35 22.29 -1.19
CA ARG A 264 6.41 21.81 -2.08
C ARG A 264 5.92 20.64 -2.93
N GLU A 265 5.27 19.67 -2.31
CA GLU A 265 4.73 18.48 -2.95
C GLU A 265 3.71 18.88 -4.02
N ALA A 266 2.79 19.80 -3.69
CA ALA A 266 1.80 20.33 -4.61
C ALA A 266 2.44 21.05 -5.81
N ALA A 267 3.47 21.87 -5.58
CA ALA A 267 4.20 22.56 -6.65
C ALA A 267 4.89 21.57 -7.61
N LEU A 268 5.53 20.53 -7.08
CA LEU A 268 6.18 19.48 -7.87
C LEU A 268 5.18 18.66 -8.69
N VAL A 269 4.02 18.33 -8.11
CA VAL A 269 2.92 17.68 -8.83
C VAL A 269 2.39 18.58 -9.95
N GLY A 270 2.19 19.87 -9.69
CA GLY A 270 1.75 20.84 -10.71
C GLY A 270 2.70 20.89 -11.91
N ARG A 271 4.02 20.93 -11.66
CA ARG A 271 5.04 20.85 -12.70
C ARG A 271 5.00 19.53 -13.47
N ALA A 272 4.83 18.41 -12.77
CA ALA A 272 4.77 17.09 -13.39
C ALA A 272 3.55 16.89 -14.29
N LEU A 273 2.42 17.55 -14.00
CA LEU A 273 1.20 17.46 -14.80
C LEU A 273 1.18 18.43 -15.99
N ALA A 274 2.06 19.44 -16.00
CA ALA A 274 2.14 20.44 -17.07
C ALA A 274 2.97 19.99 -18.30
N GLY A 275 3.70 18.86 -18.21
CA GLY A 275 4.53 18.32 -19.30
C GLY A 275 4.23 16.85 -19.57
#